data_AF-A0AAU9K378-F1
#
_entry.id   AF-A0AAU9K378-F1
#
_cell.length_a   1.000
_cell.length_b   1.000
_cell.length_c   1.000
_cell.angle_alpha   90.00
_cell.angle_beta   90.00
_cell.angle_gamma   90.00
#
_symmetry.space_group_name_H-M   'P 1'
#
loop_
_entity.id
_entity.type
_entity.pdbx_description
1 polymer ?
#
loop_
_entity_poly.entity_id
_entity_poly.type
_entity_poly.pdbx_seq_one_letter_code
_entity_poly.pdbx_strand_id
1 'polypeptide(L)'
;MEQEDFSNGKGKEILIMHIELGNLGKEKLIIHENDVPDEIVHEFAAKFNLDEKIEKRLSEQIAIQIGLLVEEHEKAAELVSAKANSAAVKPVYERIQAANKLKKVSNTNIGEILYNKGLEFMDQLEEENEKKRQYEEEKEKKELTFMPKISEFPSNNKRRHRHLAEYLYEKERLRLLKIDQEKELQYAIEQRECTFTPTVNPMSKQILNRSRPASEDKFTDLYNEAYDLKKKREVLAKQYLKKVCTFRPNIISNNSSNCEDVVERLLLSKKYVEERLDYERKIMELPIDRDTGLELFKPSIGRPPAIERNRNDIPIGDFLYRLKRKSPQPQEFPHQPIEMDSKARSNKILQKAKIERYFDIYQQLSPDSQGEITYENINVENIEKDVYKIIKPFLEELQSINQKLSFGEFCESMDNLCKLLCNTDKNIITIKKKPIIEENKSLKKKSLSMTSFEGADMYERQLEIRQITQAKLEYQKQQNYDNEVEGCTFRPRITAYRPNQFN
;
A
#
# COMPACT_ATOMS: atom_id res chain seq x y z
N MET A 1 6.52 -45.93 -36.19
CA MET A 1 5.46 -45.48 -37.11
C MET A 1 4.98 -44.15 -36.59
N GLU A 2 5.75 -43.11 -36.87
CA GLU A 2 5.31 -41.72 -36.70
C GLU A 2 4.57 -41.38 -37.99
N GLN A 3 3.26 -41.15 -37.88
CA GLN A 3 2.47 -40.63 -38.99
C GLN A 3 2.86 -39.15 -39.12
N GLU A 4 3.67 -38.84 -40.13
CA GLU A 4 3.86 -37.47 -40.58
C GLU A 4 2.53 -37.02 -41.20
N ASP A 5 1.79 -36.21 -40.44
CA ASP A 5 0.59 -35.54 -40.91
C ASP A 5 0.97 -34.58 -42.05
N PHE A 6 0.64 -34.98 -43.28
CA PHE A 6 0.60 -34.12 -44.45
C PHE A 6 -0.49 -33.06 -44.25
N SER A 7 -0.20 -32.03 -43.45
CA SER A 7 -1.03 -30.83 -43.37
C SER A 7 -0.88 -30.07 -44.69
N ASN A 8 -1.81 -30.35 -45.61
CA ASN A 8 -2.10 -29.57 -46.82
C ASN A 8 -1.95 -28.08 -46.53
N GLY A 9 -0.88 -27.41 -47.01
CA GLY A 9 -0.70 -25.97 -47.29
C GLY A 9 -1.33 -24.87 -46.43
N LYS A 10 -2.05 -25.18 -45.34
CA LYS A 10 -2.97 -24.28 -44.64
C LYS A 10 -2.26 -23.38 -43.62
N GLY A 11 -0.98 -23.63 -43.36
CA GLY A 11 -0.19 -22.85 -42.41
C GLY A 11 -0.42 -23.29 -40.97
N LYS A 12 -0.02 -22.45 -40.01
CA LYS A 12 -0.17 -22.76 -38.57
C LYS A 12 -1.61 -22.52 -38.12
N GLU A 13 -2.07 -23.32 -37.15
CA GLU A 13 -3.33 -23.09 -36.46
C GLU A 13 -3.24 -21.75 -35.69
N ILE A 14 -4.11 -20.80 -36.03
CA ILE A 14 -4.13 -19.46 -35.41
C ILE A 14 -5.31 -19.27 -34.47
N LEU A 15 -6.45 -19.90 -34.74
CA LEU A 15 -7.66 -19.74 -33.92
C LEU A 15 -8.44 -21.05 -33.83
N ILE A 16 -8.79 -21.43 -32.60
CA ILE A 16 -9.67 -22.56 -32.31
C ILE A 16 -10.92 -22.01 -31.60
N MET A 17 -12.07 -22.15 -32.24
CA MET A 17 -13.36 -21.73 -31.69
C MET A 17 -14.24 -22.94 -31.39
N HIS A 18 -14.91 -22.92 -30.23
CA HIS A 18 -15.94 -23.89 -29.89
C HIS A 18 -17.32 -23.25 -30.06
N ILE A 19 -18.11 -23.78 -30.99
CA ILE A 19 -19.43 -23.23 -31.34
C ILE A 19 -20.51 -24.16 -30.79
N GLU A 20 -21.41 -23.59 -29.98
CA GLU A 20 -22.56 -24.33 -29.42
C GLU A 20 -23.75 -24.25 -30.38
N LEU A 21 -24.12 -25.39 -30.98
CA LEU A 21 -25.17 -25.50 -32.00
C LEU A 21 -26.52 -25.91 -31.39
N GLY A 22 -26.75 -25.59 -30.12
CA GLY A 22 -27.93 -26.00 -29.37
C GLY A 22 -28.00 -27.52 -29.20
N ASN A 23 -29.03 -28.15 -29.77
CA ASN A 23 -29.29 -29.60 -29.62
C ASN A 23 -28.24 -30.49 -30.29
N LEU A 24 -27.44 -29.94 -31.20
CA LEU A 24 -26.39 -30.67 -31.94
C LEU A 24 -25.06 -30.75 -31.18
N GLY A 25 -24.97 -30.15 -29.99
CA GLY A 25 -23.76 -30.17 -29.16
C GLY A 25 -22.79 -29.03 -29.48
N LYS A 26 -21.52 -29.22 -29.11
CA LYS A 26 -20.44 -28.26 -29.33
C LYS A 26 -19.49 -28.80 -30.40
N GLU A 27 -19.26 -28.03 -31.45
CA GLU A 27 -18.29 -28.38 -32.50
C GLU A 27 -17.06 -27.46 -32.44
N LYS A 28 -15.89 -27.99 -32.81
CA LYS A 28 -14.63 -27.25 -32.89
C LYS A 28 -14.40 -26.74 -34.32
N LEU A 29 -14.24 -25.44 -34.47
CA LEU A 29 -13.81 -24.78 -35.70
C LEU A 29 -12.34 -24.39 -35.58
N ILE A 30 -11.49 -24.90 -36.47
CA ILE A 30 -10.05 -24.63 -36.49
C ILE A 30 -9.74 -23.79 -37.71
N ILE A 31 -9.08 -22.65 -37.51
CA ILE A 31 -8.70 -21.70 -38.55
C ILE A 31 -7.17 -21.62 -38.60
N HIS A 32 -6.62 -21.70 -39.80
CA HIS A 32 -5.19 -21.61 -40.06
C HIS A 32 -4.83 -20.29 -40.75
N GLU A 33 -3.53 -19.98 -40.74
CA GLU A 33 -2.95 -18.73 -41.21
C GLU A 33 -3.32 -18.35 -42.65
N ASN A 34 -3.48 -19.34 -43.53
CA ASN A 34 -3.77 -19.11 -44.96
C ASN A 34 -5.25 -19.28 -45.31
N ASP A 35 -6.11 -19.53 -44.32
CA ASP A 35 -7.52 -19.78 -44.58
C ASP A 35 -8.30 -18.45 -44.76
N VAL A 36 -9.24 -18.43 -45.70
CA VAL A 36 -10.17 -17.29 -45.88
C VAL A 36 -11.37 -17.47 -44.93
N PRO A 37 -11.63 -16.52 -44.00
CA PRO A 37 -12.69 -16.67 -42.99
C PRO A 37 -14.06 -16.97 -43.58
N ASP A 38 -14.44 -16.29 -44.66
CA ASP A 38 -15.74 -16.46 -45.32
C ASP A 38 -15.91 -17.88 -45.86
N GLU A 39 -14.86 -18.48 -46.45
CA GLU A 39 -14.93 -19.83 -47.02
C GLU A 39 -15.06 -20.90 -45.93
N ILE A 40 -14.29 -20.78 -44.85
CA ILE A 40 -14.39 -21.71 -43.70
C ILE A 40 -15.78 -21.64 -43.07
N VAL A 41 -16.29 -20.44 -42.87
CA VAL A 41 -17.60 -20.24 -42.25
C VAL A 41 -18.71 -20.76 -43.16
N HIS A 42 -18.57 -20.58 -44.47
CA HIS A 42 -19.49 -21.14 -45.45
C HIS A 42 -19.49 -22.67 -45.43
N GLU A 43 -18.31 -23.31 -45.44
CA GLU A 43 -18.19 -24.78 -45.32
C GLU A 43 -18.79 -25.30 -44.01
N PHE A 44 -18.55 -24.58 -42.91
CA PHE A 44 -19.10 -24.91 -41.60
C PHE A 44 -20.62 -24.74 -41.56
N ALA A 45 -21.15 -23.64 -42.10
CA ALA A 45 -22.57 -23.37 -42.19
C ALA A 45 -23.29 -24.42 -43.07
N ALA A 46 -22.69 -24.81 -44.18
CA ALA A 46 -23.19 -25.87 -45.05
C ALA A 46 -23.21 -27.24 -44.35
N LYS A 47 -22.17 -27.57 -43.57
CA LYS A 47 -22.10 -28.83 -42.80
C LYS A 47 -23.22 -28.95 -41.77
N PHE A 48 -23.64 -27.84 -41.16
CA PHE A 48 -24.63 -27.82 -40.07
C PHE A 48 -26.00 -27.22 -40.44
N ASN A 49 -26.23 -26.91 -41.72
CA ASN A 49 -27.43 -26.23 -42.23
C ASN A 49 -27.78 -24.96 -41.43
N LEU A 50 -26.79 -24.09 -41.23
CA LEU A 50 -26.99 -22.82 -40.54
C LEU A 50 -27.68 -21.78 -41.43
N ASP A 51 -28.44 -20.87 -40.81
CA ASP A 51 -29.06 -19.74 -41.50
C ASP A 51 -27.99 -18.72 -41.94
N GLU A 52 -28.18 -18.11 -43.10
CA GLU A 52 -27.24 -17.15 -43.73
C GLU A 52 -26.93 -15.96 -42.79
N LYS A 53 -27.90 -15.59 -41.94
CA LYS A 53 -27.71 -14.56 -40.90
C LYS A 53 -26.70 -14.96 -39.83
N ILE A 54 -26.67 -16.25 -39.46
CA ILE A 54 -25.74 -16.79 -38.46
C ILE A 54 -24.36 -16.92 -39.10
N GLU A 55 -24.31 -17.38 -40.34
CA GLU A 55 -23.09 -17.44 -41.15
C GLU A 55 -22.38 -16.08 -41.23
N LYS A 56 -23.10 -15.02 -41.62
CA LYS A 56 -22.53 -13.65 -41.66
C LYS A 56 -22.00 -13.18 -40.30
N ARG A 57 -22.76 -13.41 -39.23
CA ARG A 57 -22.31 -13.05 -37.87
C ARG A 57 -21.08 -13.83 -37.43
N LEU A 58 -21.00 -15.11 -37.79
CA LEU A 58 -19.87 -15.95 -37.44
C LEU A 58 -18.61 -15.52 -38.20
N SER A 59 -18.73 -15.16 -39.48
CA SER A 59 -17.62 -14.60 -40.27
C SER A 59 -17.13 -13.27 -39.70
N GLU A 60 -18.03 -12.33 -39.40
CA GLU A 60 -17.69 -11.06 -38.75
C GLU A 60 -16.96 -11.28 -37.42
N GLN A 61 -17.43 -12.22 -36.60
CA GLN A 61 -16.82 -12.53 -35.32
C GLN A 61 -15.42 -13.13 -35.47
N ILE A 62 -15.21 -14.02 -36.45
CA ILE A 62 -13.90 -14.60 -36.73
C ILE A 62 -12.93 -13.53 -37.23
N ALA A 63 -13.37 -12.65 -38.14
CA ALA A 63 -12.55 -11.55 -38.65
C ALA A 63 -12.09 -10.62 -37.52
N ILE A 64 -12.98 -10.29 -36.57
CA ILE A 64 -12.64 -9.48 -35.39
C ILE A 64 -11.60 -10.19 -34.52
N GLN A 65 -11.77 -11.48 -34.24
CA GLN A 65 -10.84 -12.24 -33.39
C GLN A 65 -9.45 -12.38 -34.03
N ILE A 66 -9.39 -12.62 -35.34
CA ILE A 66 -8.13 -12.65 -36.08
C ILE A 66 -7.44 -11.28 -36.02
N GLY A 67 -8.19 -10.18 -36.21
CA GLY A 67 -7.64 -8.82 -36.09
C GLY A 67 -7.02 -8.54 -34.71
N LEU A 68 -7.70 -8.97 -33.63
CA LEU A 68 -7.17 -8.82 -32.27
C LEU A 68 -5.88 -9.63 -32.04
N LEU A 69 -5.79 -10.84 -32.58
CA LEU A 69 -4.60 -11.67 -32.48
C LEU A 69 -3.41 -11.07 -33.25
N VAL A 70 -3.64 -10.50 -34.43
CA VAL A 70 -2.59 -9.81 -35.21
C VAL A 70 -2.04 -8.61 -34.43
N GLU A 71 -2.91 -7.78 -33.85
CA GLU A 71 -2.47 -6.65 -33.02
C GLU A 71 -1.65 -7.11 -31.79
N GLU A 72 -2.04 -8.21 -31.15
CA GLU A 72 -1.32 -8.76 -30.00
C GLU A 72 0.07 -9.27 -30.41
N HIS A 73 0.18 -9.92 -31.57
CA HIS A 73 1.44 -10.37 -32.12
C HIS A 73 2.36 -9.21 -32.53
N GLU A 74 1.83 -8.15 -33.13
CA GLU A 74 2.60 -6.94 -33.46
C GLU A 74 3.16 -6.26 -32.19
N LYS A 75 2.31 -6.09 -31.16
CA LYS A 75 2.75 -5.54 -29.85
C LYS A 75 3.79 -6.42 -29.17
N ALA A 76 3.65 -7.75 -29.26
CA ALA A 76 4.64 -8.67 -28.73
C ALA A 76 5.96 -8.60 -29.49
N ALA A 77 5.93 -8.45 -30.83
CA ALA A 77 7.11 -8.28 -31.66
C ALA A 77 7.84 -6.96 -31.36
N GLU A 78 7.10 -5.86 -31.15
CA GLU A 78 7.67 -4.58 -30.72
C GLU A 78 8.41 -4.70 -29.38
N LEU A 79 7.81 -5.39 -28.39
CA LEU A 79 8.45 -5.63 -27.08
C LEU A 79 9.69 -6.52 -27.16
N VAL A 80 9.71 -7.50 -28.07
CA VAL A 80 10.89 -8.35 -28.31
C VAL A 80 12.00 -7.56 -29.02
N SER A 81 11.66 -6.69 -29.97
CA SER A 81 12.63 -5.80 -30.63
C SER A 81 13.23 -4.76 -29.67
N ALA A 82 12.42 -4.25 -28.73
CA ALA A 82 12.88 -3.36 -27.66
C ALA A 82 13.84 -4.06 -26.68
N LYS A 83 13.64 -5.37 -26.42
CA LYS A 83 14.56 -6.20 -25.61
C LYS A 83 15.81 -6.63 -26.39
N ALA A 84 15.74 -6.85 -27.70
CA ALA A 84 16.89 -7.20 -28.52
C ALA A 84 17.94 -6.06 -28.57
N ASN A 85 17.49 -4.80 -28.51
CA ASN A 85 18.37 -3.64 -28.44
C ASN A 85 19.07 -3.45 -27.08
N SER A 86 18.62 -4.13 -26.01
CA SER A 86 19.28 -4.14 -24.70
C SER A 86 20.10 -5.42 -24.43
N ALA A 87 19.94 -6.45 -25.28
CA ALA A 87 20.54 -7.78 -25.10
C ALA A 87 21.56 -8.18 -26.19
N ALA A 88 22.12 -7.22 -26.95
CA ALA A 88 23.26 -7.47 -27.81
C ALA A 88 24.54 -7.71 -26.98
N VAL A 89 24.67 -8.93 -26.46
CA VAL A 89 25.88 -9.48 -25.84
C VAL A 89 26.96 -9.59 -26.92
N LYS A 90 27.78 -8.55 -27.07
CA LYS A 90 29.07 -8.68 -27.75
C LYS A 90 30.00 -9.57 -26.91
N PRO A 91 30.81 -10.45 -27.54
CA PRO A 91 31.65 -11.40 -26.84
C PRO A 91 32.63 -10.68 -25.90
N VAL A 92 32.76 -11.23 -24.70
CA VAL A 92 33.51 -10.73 -23.54
C VAL A 92 34.97 -10.35 -23.86
N TYR A 93 35.53 -10.82 -24.98
CA TYR A 93 36.91 -10.55 -25.37
C TYR A 93 37.15 -9.15 -25.96
N GLU A 94 36.17 -8.51 -26.61
CA GLU A 94 36.36 -7.14 -27.13
C GLU A 94 36.16 -6.05 -26.05
N ARG A 95 35.41 -6.35 -24.98
CA ARG A 95 35.18 -5.41 -23.86
C ARG A 95 36.45 -5.14 -23.05
N ILE A 96 37.36 -6.11 -22.95
CA ILE A 96 38.63 -5.93 -22.22
C ILE A 96 39.60 -5.05 -23.02
N GLN A 97 39.55 -5.09 -24.36
CA GLN A 97 40.42 -4.26 -25.20
C GLN A 97 39.90 -2.82 -25.34
N ALA A 98 38.59 -2.59 -25.30
CA ALA A 98 38.00 -1.24 -25.26
C ALA A 98 38.19 -0.56 -23.89
N ALA A 99 38.08 -1.29 -22.78
CA ALA A 99 38.29 -0.74 -21.43
C ALA A 99 39.75 -0.31 -21.17
N ASN A 100 40.72 -0.91 -21.86
CA ASN A 100 42.13 -0.51 -21.76
C ASN A 100 42.48 0.70 -22.66
N LYS A 101 41.62 1.07 -23.62
CA LYS A 101 41.77 2.32 -24.40
C LYS A 101 41.19 3.56 -23.70
N LEU A 102 40.31 3.40 -22.71
CA LEU A 102 39.74 4.49 -21.90
C LEU A 102 40.55 4.84 -20.65
N LYS A 103 41.62 4.09 -20.33
CA LYS A 103 42.57 4.45 -19.25
C LYS A 103 43.59 5.54 -19.63
N LYS A 104 43.40 6.19 -20.78
CA LYS A 104 44.16 7.38 -21.19
C LYS A 104 43.22 8.52 -21.58
N VAL A 105 42.28 8.86 -20.70
CA VAL A 105 41.69 10.20 -20.70
C VAL A 105 41.79 10.73 -19.28
N SER A 106 42.65 11.72 -19.15
CA SER A 106 42.92 12.54 -17.97
C SER A 106 41.65 13.02 -17.27
N ASN A 107 41.60 12.87 -15.94
CA ASN A 107 41.04 13.84 -14.98
C ASN A 107 39.69 14.52 -15.27
N THR A 108 38.82 13.97 -16.11
CA THR A 108 37.46 14.52 -16.24
C THR A 108 36.65 14.08 -15.05
N ASN A 109 36.23 15.06 -14.25
CA ASN A 109 35.42 14.88 -13.07
C ASN A 109 34.12 14.14 -13.46
N ILE A 110 33.95 12.92 -12.98
CA ILE A 110 32.78 12.07 -13.26
C ILE A 110 31.48 12.80 -12.88
N GLY A 111 31.53 13.70 -11.89
CA GLY A 111 30.39 14.54 -11.52
C GLY A 111 29.94 15.49 -12.63
N GLU A 112 30.85 16.02 -13.43
CA GLU A 112 30.54 16.95 -14.53
C GLU A 112 29.86 16.23 -15.69
N ILE A 113 30.30 15.01 -15.99
CA ILE A 113 29.68 14.15 -17.00
C ILE A 113 28.25 13.76 -16.58
N LEU A 114 28.06 13.40 -15.30
CA LEU A 114 26.73 13.07 -14.77
C LEU A 114 25.81 14.28 -14.71
N TYR A 115 26.35 15.46 -14.40
CA TYR A 115 25.59 16.71 -14.38
C TYR A 115 25.10 17.09 -15.78
N ASN A 116 25.98 17.04 -16.79
CA ASN A 116 25.61 17.32 -18.18
C ASN A 116 24.57 16.33 -18.69
N LYS A 117 24.70 15.04 -18.32
CA LYS A 117 23.69 14.03 -18.65
C LYS A 117 22.35 14.28 -17.95
N GLY A 118 22.37 14.85 -16.74
CA GLY A 118 21.17 15.28 -16.03
C GLY A 118 20.47 16.45 -16.72
N LEU A 119 21.24 17.42 -17.22
CA LEU A 119 20.72 18.53 -18.01
C LEU A 119 20.06 18.06 -19.30
N GLU A 120 20.72 17.19 -20.07
CA GLU A 120 20.15 16.61 -21.30
C GLU A 120 18.83 15.87 -21.04
N PHE A 121 18.71 15.18 -19.89
CA PHE A 121 17.49 14.49 -19.52
C PHE A 121 16.35 15.45 -19.16
N MET A 122 16.67 16.57 -18.49
CA MET A 122 15.69 17.61 -18.17
C MET A 122 15.18 18.30 -19.44
N ASP A 123 16.07 18.62 -20.38
CA ASP A 123 15.71 19.24 -21.66
C ASP A 123 14.78 18.31 -22.48
N GLN A 124 15.07 17.01 -22.50
CA GLN A 124 14.21 16.01 -23.17
C GLN A 124 12.82 15.93 -22.53
N LEU A 125 12.74 15.96 -21.20
CA LEU A 125 11.48 15.92 -20.48
C LEU A 125 10.65 17.18 -20.71
N GLU A 126 11.30 18.34 -20.79
CA GLU A 126 10.65 19.61 -21.12
C GLU A 126 10.10 19.57 -22.56
N GLU A 127 10.89 19.09 -23.52
CA GLU A 127 10.46 18.95 -24.92
C GLU A 127 9.25 18.01 -25.08
N GLU A 128 9.22 16.89 -24.35
CA GLU A 128 8.06 15.98 -24.32
C GLU A 128 6.80 16.65 -23.75
N ASN A 129 6.96 17.42 -22.66
CA ASN A 129 5.85 18.16 -22.07
C ASN A 129 5.31 19.25 -23.02
N GLU A 130 6.20 19.94 -23.74
CA GLU A 130 5.79 20.93 -24.74
C GLU A 130 5.06 20.28 -25.91
N LYS A 131 5.55 19.15 -26.43
CA LYS A 131 4.85 18.38 -27.47
C LYS A 131 3.45 17.95 -27.01
N LYS A 132 3.32 17.53 -25.75
CA LYS A 132 2.04 17.16 -25.16
C LYS A 132 1.08 18.35 -25.08
N ARG A 133 1.57 19.51 -24.63
CA ARG A 133 0.79 20.76 -24.58
C ARG A 133 0.35 21.19 -25.98
N GLN A 134 1.25 21.15 -26.97
CA GLN A 134 0.91 21.46 -28.37
C GLN A 134 -0.15 20.51 -28.93
N TYR A 135 -0.06 19.22 -28.62
CA TYR A 135 -1.06 18.23 -29.04
C TYR A 135 -2.44 18.48 -28.41
N GLU A 136 -2.49 18.90 -27.14
CA GLU A 136 -3.73 19.30 -26.47
C GLU A 136 -4.31 20.58 -27.09
N GLU A 137 -3.49 21.59 -27.36
CA GLU A 137 -3.92 22.81 -28.07
C GLU A 137 -4.41 22.52 -29.49
N GLU A 138 -3.79 21.59 -30.22
CA GLU A 138 -4.26 21.14 -31.53
C GLU A 138 -5.60 20.41 -31.46
N LYS A 139 -5.81 19.60 -30.42
CA LYS A 139 -7.13 18.98 -30.16
C LYS A 139 -8.17 20.04 -29.88
N GLU A 140 -7.86 21.00 -29.01
CA GLU A 140 -8.77 22.11 -28.72
C GLU A 140 -9.06 22.94 -29.97
N LYS A 141 -8.07 23.24 -30.81
CA LYS A 141 -8.28 23.95 -32.10
C LYS A 141 -9.13 23.15 -33.09
N LYS A 142 -8.97 21.82 -33.14
CA LYS A 142 -9.83 20.93 -33.93
C LYS A 142 -11.27 20.95 -33.40
N GLU A 143 -11.45 20.96 -32.09
CA GLU A 143 -12.78 21.06 -31.45
C GLU A 143 -13.40 22.47 -31.55
N LEU A 144 -12.57 23.52 -31.65
CA LEU A 144 -12.96 24.93 -31.84
C LEU A 144 -13.28 25.28 -33.30
N THR A 145 -13.20 24.34 -34.25
CA THR A 145 -13.86 24.50 -35.55
C THR A 145 -15.37 24.38 -35.33
N PHE A 146 -15.92 25.51 -34.89
CA PHE A 146 -17.33 25.78 -34.61
C PHE A 146 -18.13 25.72 -35.91
N MET A 147 -18.26 24.52 -36.47
CA MET A 147 -19.49 24.15 -37.17
C MET A 147 -20.41 23.62 -36.09
N PRO A 148 -21.32 24.44 -35.54
CA PRO A 148 -22.36 23.90 -34.69
C PRO A 148 -23.07 22.84 -35.54
N LYS A 149 -22.92 21.57 -35.19
CA LYS A 149 -23.83 20.54 -35.66
C LYS A 149 -25.17 20.91 -35.03
N ILE A 150 -25.91 21.79 -35.69
CA ILE A 150 -27.31 22.06 -35.40
C ILE A 150 -27.98 20.72 -35.66
N SER A 151 -28.08 19.91 -34.60
CA SER A 151 -28.85 18.69 -34.65
C SER A 151 -30.26 19.10 -35.05
N GLU A 152 -30.76 18.58 -36.17
CA GLU A 152 -32.10 18.81 -36.70
C GLU A 152 -33.19 18.18 -35.81
N PHE A 153 -33.07 18.28 -34.48
CA PHE A 153 -34.11 17.87 -33.56
C PHE A 153 -34.93 19.12 -33.20
N PRO A 154 -36.12 19.29 -33.81
CA PRO A 154 -36.94 20.46 -33.56
C PRO A 154 -37.40 20.50 -32.10
N SER A 155 -37.22 21.70 -31.52
CA SER A 155 -37.94 22.41 -30.45
C SER A 155 -39.34 21.87 -30.04
N ASN A 156 -39.44 20.62 -29.60
CA ASN A 156 -40.67 20.04 -29.01
C ASN A 156 -40.43 19.46 -27.60
N ASN A 157 -39.49 20.03 -26.86
CA ASN A 157 -39.19 19.63 -25.48
C ASN A 157 -40.05 20.36 -24.43
N LYS A 158 -41.38 20.47 -24.66
CA LYS A 158 -42.33 20.83 -23.59
C LYS A 158 -42.95 19.60 -22.89
N ARG A 159 -42.52 18.37 -23.20
CA ARG A 159 -43.10 17.13 -22.63
C ARG A 159 -42.12 16.15 -21.96
N ARG A 160 -40.86 16.52 -21.67
CA ARG A 160 -39.84 15.56 -21.15
C ARG A 160 -39.36 15.76 -19.71
N HIS A 161 -40.05 16.53 -18.88
CA HIS A 161 -39.65 16.66 -17.46
C HIS A 161 -39.95 15.42 -16.59
N ARG A 162 -40.67 14.40 -17.09
CA ARG A 162 -40.91 13.16 -16.32
C ARG A 162 -39.78 12.14 -16.35
N HIS A 163 -38.79 12.26 -17.23
CA HIS A 163 -37.70 11.26 -17.36
C HIS A 163 -36.29 11.79 -17.06
N LEU A 164 -36.16 13.05 -16.62
CA LEU A 164 -34.84 13.62 -16.32
C LEU A 164 -34.14 12.87 -15.18
N ALA A 165 -34.90 12.48 -14.15
CA ALA A 165 -34.36 11.70 -13.04
C ALA A 165 -33.85 10.33 -13.50
N GLU A 166 -34.57 9.65 -14.39
CA GLU A 166 -34.19 8.34 -14.92
C GLU A 166 -33.01 8.43 -15.89
N TYR A 167 -32.94 9.49 -16.70
CA TYR A 167 -31.79 9.79 -17.54
C TYR A 167 -30.52 10.10 -16.71
N LEU A 168 -30.66 10.87 -15.62
CA LEU A 168 -29.55 11.14 -14.71
C LEU A 168 -29.10 9.87 -14.00
N TYR A 169 -30.03 9.01 -13.58
CA TYR A 169 -29.73 7.72 -12.98
C TYR A 169 -29.00 6.79 -13.95
N GLU A 170 -29.46 6.69 -15.19
CA GLU A 170 -28.81 5.88 -16.22
C GLU A 170 -27.44 6.44 -16.60
N LYS A 171 -27.29 7.76 -16.64
CA LYS A 171 -26.01 8.43 -16.85
C LYS A 171 -25.01 8.15 -15.72
N GLU A 172 -25.47 8.16 -14.47
CA GLU A 172 -24.64 7.84 -13.32
C GLU A 172 -24.25 6.35 -13.28
N ARG A 173 -25.18 5.47 -13.64
CA ARG A 173 -24.93 4.04 -13.81
C ARG A 173 -23.87 3.76 -14.88
N LEU A 174 -23.95 4.42 -16.04
CA LEU A 174 -22.95 4.31 -17.10
C LEU A 174 -21.59 4.84 -16.65
N ARG A 175 -21.56 5.94 -15.88
CA ARG A 175 -20.31 6.47 -15.30
C ARG A 175 -19.67 5.47 -14.35
N LEU A 176 -20.44 4.82 -13.47
CA LEU A 176 -19.93 3.81 -12.55
C LEU A 176 -19.39 2.58 -13.29
N LEU A 177 -20.11 2.09 -14.30
CA LEU A 177 -19.64 1.00 -15.17
C LEU A 177 -18.30 1.33 -15.82
N LYS A 178 -18.12 2.57 -16.31
CA LYS A 178 -16.87 3.00 -16.91
C LYS A 178 -15.71 3.04 -15.90
N ILE A 179 -15.97 3.52 -14.69
CA ILE A 179 -14.98 3.54 -13.60
C ILE A 179 -14.55 2.11 -13.24
N ASP A 180 -15.50 1.17 -13.18
CA ASP A 180 -15.19 -0.21 -12.83
C ASP A 180 -14.40 -0.91 -13.95
N GLN A 181 -14.72 -0.66 -15.22
CA GLN A 181 -13.92 -1.12 -16.36
C GLN A 181 -12.49 -0.57 -16.34
N GLU A 182 -12.31 0.72 -16.04
CA GLU A 182 -10.98 1.34 -15.93
C GLU A 182 -10.15 0.72 -14.79
N LYS A 183 -10.79 0.40 -13.66
CA LYS A 183 -10.13 -0.31 -12.55
C LYS A 183 -9.75 -1.74 -12.92
N GLU A 184 -10.61 -2.48 -13.61
CA GLU A 184 -10.31 -3.83 -14.07
C GLU A 184 -9.12 -3.84 -15.04
N LEU A 185 -9.05 -2.87 -15.95
CA LEU A 185 -7.92 -2.69 -16.86
C LEU A 185 -6.63 -2.36 -16.10
N GLN A 186 -6.67 -1.43 -15.13
CA GLN A 186 -5.50 -1.14 -14.29
C GLN A 186 -5.03 -2.36 -13.51
N TYR A 187 -5.95 -3.09 -12.89
CA TYR A 187 -5.63 -4.33 -12.19
C TYR A 187 -5.00 -5.38 -13.11
N ALA A 188 -5.52 -5.53 -14.34
CA ALA A 188 -4.94 -6.44 -15.32
C ALA A 188 -3.52 -6.02 -15.74
N ILE A 189 -3.25 -4.72 -15.88
CA ILE A 189 -1.91 -4.18 -16.15
C ILE A 189 -0.97 -4.47 -14.97
N GLU A 190 -1.39 -4.18 -13.74
CA GLU A 190 -0.61 -4.47 -12.52
C GLU A 190 -0.27 -5.96 -12.38
N GLN A 191 -1.22 -6.85 -12.69
CA GLN A 191 -1.00 -8.30 -12.69
C GLN A 191 0.00 -8.74 -13.77
N ARG A 192 -0.02 -8.11 -14.94
CA ARG A 192 0.95 -8.36 -16.03
C ARG A 192 2.35 -7.84 -15.69
N GLU A 193 2.44 -6.71 -15.00
CA GLU A 193 3.71 -6.10 -14.57
C GLU A 193 4.33 -6.81 -13.35
N CYS A 194 3.54 -7.59 -12.60
CA CYS A 194 4.02 -8.40 -11.49
C CYS A 194 4.86 -9.59 -12.00
N THR A 195 6.12 -9.34 -12.33
CA THR A 195 7.11 -10.37 -12.75
C THR A 195 7.50 -11.33 -11.62
N PHE A 196 7.11 -11.04 -10.38
CA PHE A 196 7.38 -11.88 -9.24
C PHE A 196 6.31 -12.98 -9.14
N THR A 197 6.55 -14.10 -9.81
CA THR A 197 5.81 -15.35 -9.59
C THR A 197 6.57 -16.20 -8.58
N PRO A 198 6.31 -16.09 -7.27
CA PRO A 198 7.03 -16.88 -6.28
C PRO A 198 6.80 -18.37 -6.57
N THR A 199 7.89 -19.10 -6.82
CA THR A 199 7.84 -20.55 -7.00
C THR A 199 7.47 -21.19 -5.67
N VAL A 200 6.19 -21.52 -5.52
CA VAL A 200 5.69 -22.19 -4.32
C VAL A 200 6.28 -23.60 -4.26
N ASN A 201 6.99 -23.89 -3.16
CA ASN A 201 7.61 -25.19 -2.90
C ASN A 201 6.57 -26.33 -3.07
N PRO A 202 6.88 -27.43 -3.77
CA PRO A 202 5.97 -28.55 -3.99
C PRO A 202 5.35 -29.12 -2.71
N MET A 203 6.05 -29.05 -1.58
CA MET A 203 5.48 -29.47 -0.29
C MET A 203 4.29 -28.60 0.16
N SER A 204 4.31 -27.29 -0.12
CA SER A 204 3.22 -26.38 0.21
C SER A 204 1.96 -26.70 -0.59
N LYS A 205 2.11 -27.12 -1.85
CA LYS A 205 0.99 -27.56 -2.70
C LYS A 205 0.32 -28.82 -2.15
N GLN A 206 1.12 -29.76 -1.62
CA GLN A 206 0.58 -30.98 -1.00
C GLN A 206 -0.14 -30.71 0.34
N ILE A 207 0.31 -29.74 1.13
CA ILE A 207 -0.40 -29.31 2.35
C ILE A 207 -1.75 -28.68 1.99
N LEU A 208 -1.79 -27.85 0.94
CA LEU A 208 -3.02 -27.20 0.47
C LEU A 208 -4.07 -28.21 0.00
N ASN A 209 -3.63 -29.31 -0.63
CA ASN A 209 -4.50 -30.39 -1.08
C ASN A 209 -4.92 -31.36 0.04
N ARG A 210 -4.18 -31.44 1.16
CA ARG A 210 -4.51 -32.34 2.29
C ARG A 210 -5.49 -31.74 3.30
N SER A 211 -5.50 -30.41 3.44
CA SER A 211 -6.36 -29.72 4.42
C SER A 211 -7.67 -29.19 3.85
N ARG A 212 -7.95 -29.37 2.56
CA ARG A 212 -9.21 -28.91 1.96
C ARG A 212 -10.02 -30.10 1.43
N PRO A 213 -11.27 -30.30 1.89
CA PRO A 213 -12.21 -31.14 1.15
C PRO A 213 -12.39 -30.54 -0.25
N ALA A 214 -12.61 -31.39 -1.24
CA ALA A 214 -12.72 -31.04 -2.66
C ALA A 214 -14.03 -30.29 -3.00
N SER A 215 -14.41 -29.30 -2.20
CA SER A 215 -15.54 -28.40 -2.48
C SER A 215 -15.05 -27.10 -3.10
N GLU A 216 -16.00 -26.41 -3.73
CA GLU A 216 -15.85 -25.18 -4.52
C GLU A 216 -14.99 -24.08 -3.90
N ASP A 217 -14.61 -23.14 -4.76
CA ASP A 217 -13.70 -22.05 -4.48
C ASP A 217 -14.07 -21.32 -3.16
N LYS A 218 -13.17 -21.31 -2.18
CA LYS A 218 -13.44 -20.72 -0.85
C LYS A 218 -13.93 -19.28 -0.94
N PHE A 219 -13.58 -18.56 -2.00
CA PHE A 219 -14.08 -17.22 -2.27
C PHE A 219 -15.58 -17.19 -2.56
N THR A 220 -16.14 -18.18 -3.27
CA THR A 220 -17.58 -18.28 -3.49
C THR A 220 -18.32 -18.58 -2.20
N ASP A 221 -17.77 -19.45 -1.34
CA ASP A 221 -18.36 -19.77 -0.03
C ASP A 221 -18.40 -18.54 0.88
N LEU A 222 -17.28 -17.81 0.99
CA LEU A 222 -17.21 -16.57 1.78
C LEU A 222 -18.12 -15.46 1.22
N TYR A 223 -18.25 -15.37 -0.11
CA TYR A 223 -19.15 -14.43 -0.76
C TYR A 223 -20.61 -14.73 -0.41
N ASN A 224 -21.02 -16.00 -0.50
CA ASN A 224 -22.35 -16.46 -0.16
C ASN A 224 -22.65 -16.25 1.34
N GLU A 225 -21.68 -16.55 2.21
CA GLU A 225 -21.80 -16.31 3.65
C GLU A 225 -21.98 -14.81 3.97
N ALA A 226 -21.19 -13.93 3.33
CA ALA A 226 -21.32 -12.49 3.49
C ALA A 226 -22.69 -11.97 3.01
N TYR A 227 -23.20 -12.52 1.91
CA TYR A 227 -24.52 -12.20 1.38
C TYR A 227 -25.64 -12.59 2.37
N ASP A 228 -25.55 -13.79 2.95
CA ASP A 228 -26.51 -14.27 3.95
C ASP A 228 -26.48 -13.44 5.24
N LEU A 229 -25.29 -13.04 5.70
CA LEU A 229 -25.14 -12.15 6.85
C LEU A 229 -25.77 -10.77 6.60
N LYS A 230 -25.61 -10.21 5.40
CA LYS A 230 -26.25 -8.95 5.00
C LYS A 230 -27.77 -9.09 5.04
N LYS A 231 -28.33 -10.16 4.47
CA LYS A 231 -29.77 -10.42 4.47
C LYS A 231 -30.33 -10.56 5.90
N LYS A 232 -29.62 -11.27 6.78
CA LYS A 232 -29.98 -11.38 8.21
C LYS A 232 -30.00 -10.01 8.91
N ARG A 233 -29.01 -9.15 8.66
CA ARG A 233 -28.95 -7.78 9.20
C ARG A 233 -30.11 -6.93 8.71
N GLU A 234 -30.47 -6.99 7.44
CA GLU A 234 -31.61 -6.25 6.89
C GLU A 234 -32.95 -6.70 7.51
N VAL A 235 -33.12 -8.01 7.72
CA VAL A 235 -34.32 -8.54 8.39
C VAL A 235 -34.39 -8.04 9.84
N LEU A 236 -33.29 -8.09 10.58
CA LEU A 236 -33.22 -7.57 11.95
C LEU A 236 -33.48 -6.06 12.00
N ALA A 237 -32.92 -5.29 11.07
CA ALA A 237 -33.16 -3.84 10.97
C ALA A 237 -34.64 -3.54 10.71
N LYS A 238 -35.30 -4.27 9.80
CA LYS A 238 -36.74 -4.15 9.54
C LYS A 238 -37.58 -4.51 10.76
N GLN A 239 -37.21 -5.57 11.48
CA GLN A 239 -37.88 -5.97 12.72
C GLN A 239 -37.72 -4.92 13.82
N TYR A 240 -36.51 -4.36 13.97
CA TYR A 240 -36.23 -3.30 14.93
C TYR A 240 -37.02 -2.03 14.59
N LEU A 241 -37.00 -1.60 13.33
CA LEU A 241 -37.77 -0.44 12.86
C LEU A 241 -39.28 -0.62 13.11
N LYS A 242 -39.83 -1.82 12.87
CA LYS A 242 -41.23 -2.13 13.15
C LYS A 242 -41.58 -2.09 14.65
N LYS A 243 -40.63 -2.39 15.53
CA LYS A 243 -40.82 -2.37 17.00
C LYS A 243 -40.69 -0.97 17.58
N VAL A 244 -39.73 -0.17 17.08
CA VAL A 244 -39.41 1.15 17.63
C VAL A 244 -40.26 2.26 17.00
N CYS A 245 -40.62 2.14 15.72
CA CYS A 245 -41.50 3.09 15.06
C CYS A 245 -42.95 2.60 15.10
N THR A 246 -43.72 3.03 16.12
CA THR A 246 -45.16 2.80 16.25
C THR A 246 -46.00 3.72 15.35
N PHE A 247 -45.41 4.84 14.92
CA PHE A 247 -46.07 5.80 14.04
C PHE A 247 -46.01 5.33 12.58
N ARG A 248 -47.16 4.91 12.07
CA ARG A 248 -47.39 4.62 10.64
C ARG A 248 -48.29 5.71 10.09
N PRO A 249 -47.76 6.81 9.56
CA PRO A 249 -48.61 7.83 8.97
C PRO A 249 -49.37 7.18 7.82
N ASN A 250 -50.70 7.16 7.90
CA ASN A 250 -51.55 6.92 6.74
C ASN A 250 -51.36 8.12 5.82
N ILE A 251 -50.35 8.04 4.96
CA ILE A 251 -50.15 9.00 3.89
C ILE A 251 -51.27 8.71 2.90
N ILE A 252 -52.42 9.33 3.11
CA ILE A 252 -53.46 9.45 2.11
C ILE A 252 -52.76 10.12 0.93
N SER A 253 -52.52 9.36 -0.13
CA SER A 253 -51.90 9.83 -1.37
C SER A 253 -52.89 10.75 -2.09
N ASN A 254 -53.09 11.94 -1.54
CA ASN A 254 -53.79 13.01 -2.25
C ASN A 254 -52.83 13.57 -3.29
N ASN A 255 -53.00 13.08 -4.51
CA ASN A 255 -52.38 13.59 -5.73
C ASN A 255 -52.89 15.02 -6.02
N SER A 256 -52.35 16.02 -5.34
CA SER A 256 -52.37 17.45 -5.69
C SER A 256 -51.85 18.18 -4.43
N SER A 257 -50.74 18.89 -4.42
CA SER A 257 -50.35 20.00 -5.31
C SER A 257 -48.91 20.40 -5.00
N ASN A 258 -48.18 20.87 -6.01
CA ASN A 258 -46.88 21.56 -5.95
C ASN A 258 -45.78 20.90 -5.07
N CYS A 259 -45.00 20.02 -5.70
CA CYS A 259 -43.77 19.44 -5.16
C CYS A 259 -42.78 20.49 -4.62
N GLU A 260 -42.70 21.66 -5.26
CA GLU A 260 -41.86 22.78 -4.80
C GLU A 260 -42.25 23.29 -3.42
N ASP A 261 -43.53 23.33 -3.10
CA ASP A 261 -44.06 23.84 -1.82
C ASP A 261 -43.76 22.86 -0.66
N VAL A 262 -43.66 21.57 -0.96
CA VAL A 262 -43.26 20.53 0.01
C VAL A 262 -41.75 20.56 0.27
N VAL A 263 -40.95 20.74 -0.79
CA VAL A 263 -39.49 20.86 -0.66
C VAL A 263 -39.13 22.14 0.08
N GLU A 264 -39.77 23.27 -0.24
CA GLU A 264 -39.56 24.54 0.44
C GLU A 264 -40.01 24.46 1.91
N ARG A 265 -41.16 23.83 2.20
CA ARG A 265 -41.59 23.55 3.58
C ARG A 265 -40.62 22.65 4.34
N LEU A 266 -40.03 21.63 3.70
CA LEU A 266 -39.02 20.76 4.32
C LEU A 266 -37.72 21.51 4.60
N LEU A 267 -37.28 22.37 3.67
CA LEU A 267 -36.08 23.19 3.84
C LEU A 267 -36.28 24.23 4.96
N LEU A 268 -37.44 24.89 5.00
CA LEU A 268 -37.79 25.83 6.06
C LEU A 268 -37.95 25.14 7.42
N SER A 269 -38.58 23.96 7.46
CA SER A 269 -38.69 23.17 8.69
C SER A 269 -37.32 22.71 9.20
N LYS A 270 -36.42 22.29 8.30
CA LYS A 270 -35.06 21.91 8.67
C LYS A 270 -34.29 23.10 9.22
N LYS A 271 -34.34 24.25 8.53
CA LYS A 271 -33.69 25.48 8.95
C LYS A 271 -34.15 25.94 10.33
N TYR A 272 -35.46 25.91 10.61
CA TYR A 272 -36.00 26.26 11.91
C TYR A 272 -35.53 25.33 13.03
N VAL A 273 -35.45 24.03 12.77
CA VAL A 273 -34.93 23.05 13.75
C VAL A 273 -33.44 23.29 14.00
N GLU A 274 -32.66 23.57 12.96
CA GLU A 274 -31.24 23.90 13.09
C GLU A 274 -31.02 25.19 13.89
N GLU A 275 -31.75 26.27 13.59
CA GLU A 275 -31.69 27.53 14.33
C GLU A 275 -32.09 27.36 15.81
N ARG A 276 -33.11 26.53 16.09
CA ARG A 276 -33.51 26.22 17.46
C ARG A 276 -32.44 25.43 18.21
N LEU A 277 -31.84 24.41 17.58
CA LEU A 277 -30.74 23.64 18.16
C LEU A 277 -29.51 24.50 18.39
N ASP A 278 -29.20 25.43 17.49
CA ASP A 278 -28.11 26.40 17.65
C ASP A 278 -28.36 27.37 18.81
N TYR A 279 -29.60 27.83 18.97
CA TYR A 279 -29.98 28.66 20.11
C TYR A 279 -29.87 27.89 21.44
N GLU A 280 -30.35 26.64 21.49
CA GLU A 280 -30.20 25.77 22.66
C GLU A 280 -28.71 25.50 22.97
N ARG A 281 -27.88 25.26 21.95
CA ARG A 281 -26.42 25.13 22.11
C ARG A 281 -25.79 26.40 22.67
N LYS A 282 -26.13 27.57 22.13
CA LYS A 282 -25.63 28.86 22.62
C LYS A 282 -26.01 29.12 24.08
N ILE A 283 -27.23 28.75 24.50
CA ILE A 283 -27.65 28.85 25.90
C ILE A 283 -26.83 27.88 26.78
N MET A 284 -26.58 26.66 26.32
CA MET A 284 -25.76 25.68 27.05
C MET A 284 -24.27 26.07 27.11
N GLU A 285 -23.78 26.81 26.13
CA GLU A 285 -22.41 27.34 26.08
C GLU A 285 -22.23 28.63 26.88
N LEU A 286 -23.31 29.24 27.39
CA LEU A 286 -23.17 30.34 28.33
C LEU A 286 -22.39 29.83 29.55
N PRO A 287 -21.35 30.55 29.98
CA PRO A 287 -20.49 30.10 31.06
C PRO A 287 -21.16 30.37 32.40
N ILE A 288 -22.43 29.98 32.57
CA ILE A 288 -23.25 30.19 33.75
C ILE A 288 -23.72 28.81 34.19
N ASP A 289 -23.40 28.45 35.42
CA ASP A 289 -23.86 27.21 36.03
C ASP A 289 -25.39 27.26 36.20
N ARG A 290 -26.09 26.25 35.70
CA ARG A 290 -27.56 26.18 35.66
C ARG A 290 -28.18 26.15 37.05
N ASP A 291 -27.49 25.56 38.03
CA ASP A 291 -28.05 25.35 39.37
C ASP A 291 -27.77 26.53 40.30
N THR A 292 -26.65 27.23 40.12
CA THR A 292 -26.23 28.34 40.99
C THR A 292 -26.41 29.72 40.36
N GLY A 293 -26.60 29.80 39.03
CA GLY A 293 -26.69 31.06 38.29
C GLY A 293 -25.40 31.89 38.29
N LEU A 294 -24.30 31.32 38.80
CA LEU A 294 -22.99 31.95 38.88
C LEU A 294 -22.16 31.60 37.64
N GLU A 295 -21.27 32.50 37.24
CA GLU A 295 -20.35 32.20 36.15
C GLU A 295 -19.47 30.98 36.51
N LEU A 296 -19.36 30.03 35.59
CA LEU A 296 -18.53 28.84 35.73
C LEU A 296 -17.08 29.28 36.06
N PHE A 297 -16.52 28.68 37.11
CA PHE A 297 -15.18 28.96 37.57
C PHE A 297 -14.17 28.82 36.43
N LYS A 298 -13.52 29.93 36.07
CA LYS A 298 -12.41 29.96 35.10
C LYS A 298 -11.12 29.75 35.89
N PRO A 299 -10.57 28.52 35.94
CA PRO A 299 -9.31 28.30 36.65
C PRO A 299 -8.24 29.24 36.08
N SER A 300 -7.43 29.83 36.96
CA SER A 300 -6.25 30.57 36.56
C SER A 300 -5.22 29.59 36.01
N ILE A 301 -5.39 29.23 34.74
CA ILE A 301 -4.40 28.49 33.97
C ILE A 301 -3.21 29.45 33.84
N GLY A 302 -1.99 28.96 34.06
CA GLY A 302 -0.76 29.76 34.11
C GLY A 302 -0.48 30.59 32.84
N ARG A 303 0.73 31.13 32.72
CA ARG A 303 1.08 32.05 31.62
C ARG A 303 0.63 31.50 30.24
N PRO A 304 -0.15 32.27 29.46
CA PRO A 304 -0.54 31.85 28.13
C PRO A 304 0.72 31.62 27.27
N PRO A 305 0.67 30.72 26.27
CA PRO A 305 1.80 30.50 25.39
C PRO A 305 2.25 31.85 24.81
N ALA A 306 3.57 32.12 24.87
CA ALA A 306 4.14 33.41 24.46
C ALA A 306 3.88 33.78 22.99
N ILE A 307 3.42 32.82 22.19
CA ILE A 307 3.09 33.00 20.78
C ILE A 307 1.64 32.54 20.60
N GLU A 308 0.76 33.46 20.22
CA GLU A 308 -0.58 33.15 19.74
C GLU A 308 -0.47 32.23 18.52
N ARG A 309 -0.89 30.98 18.70
CA ARG A 309 -0.77 29.95 17.66
C ARG A 309 -1.67 30.27 16.47
N ASN A 310 -2.84 30.86 16.70
CA ASN A 310 -3.84 31.17 15.68
C ASN A 310 -4.17 32.67 15.64
N ARG A 311 -3.22 33.50 15.19
CA ARG A 311 -3.36 34.97 15.14
C ARG A 311 -4.58 35.50 14.36
N ASN A 312 -5.20 34.65 13.54
CA ASN A 312 -6.26 35.05 12.62
C ASN A 312 -7.64 34.49 13.02
N ASP A 313 -7.76 33.86 14.21
CA ASP A 313 -9.00 33.22 14.70
C ASP A 313 -9.70 32.31 13.67
N ILE A 314 -8.90 31.65 12.85
CA ILE A 314 -9.41 30.73 11.83
C ILE A 314 -10.00 29.50 12.55
N PRO A 315 -11.11 28.91 12.08
CA PRO A 315 -11.61 27.65 12.63
C PRO A 315 -10.48 26.62 12.76
N ILE A 316 -10.39 25.95 13.92
CA ILE A 316 -9.23 25.12 14.27
C ILE A 316 -8.90 24.08 13.21
N GLY A 317 -9.92 23.54 12.52
CA GLY A 317 -9.76 22.59 11.42
C GLY A 317 -8.98 23.17 10.23
N ASP A 318 -9.30 24.38 9.81
CA ASP A 318 -8.64 25.08 8.71
C ASP A 318 -7.24 25.55 9.09
N PHE A 319 -7.07 25.99 10.34
CA PHE A 319 -5.76 26.32 10.90
C PHE A 319 -4.81 25.10 10.85
N LEU A 320 -5.29 23.93 11.30
CA LEU A 320 -4.53 22.67 11.24
C LEU A 320 -4.30 22.21 9.79
N TYR A 321 -5.25 22.42 8.89
CA TYR A 321 -5.09 22.10 7.47
C TYR A 321 -4.03 22.98 6.78
N ARG A 322 -3.98 24.28 7.12
CA ARG A 322 -2.92 25.19 6.64
C ARG A 322 -1.55 24.82 7.20
N LEU A 323 -1.49 24.39 8.46
CA LEU A 323 -0.27 23.83 9.07
C LEU A 323 0.19 22.56 8.34
N LYS A 324 -0.74 21.68 7.96
CA LYS A 324 -0.44 20.46 7.21
C LYS A 324 0.06 20.74 5.79
N ARG A 325 -0.42 21.81 5.13
CA ARG A 325 0.05 22.25 3.80
C ARG A 325 1.41 22.97 3.82
N LYS A 326 1.92 23.36 4.98
CA LYS A 326 3.29 23.86 5.15
C LYS A 326 4.33 22.75 5.32
N SER A 327 3.96 21.47 5.19
CA SER A 327 4.96 20.50 4.73
C SER A 327 5.39 20.96 3.33
N PRO A 328 6.67 21.27 3.09
CA PRO A 328 7.09 21.80 1.80
C PRO A 328 6.63 20.83 0.71
N GLN A 329 5.86 21.36 -0.25
CA GLN A 329 5.89 20.79 -1.60
C GLN A 329 7.37 20.63 -1.98
N PRO A 330 7.78 19.54 -2.64
CA PRO A 330 9.17 19.34 -3.02
C PRO A 330 9.59 20.41 -4.04
N GLN A 331 9.96 21.59 -3.54
CA GLN A 331 10.80 22.53 -4.25
C GLN A 331 12.21 21.98 -4.18
N GLU A 332 12.82 21.90 -5.35
CA GLU A 332 14.21 21.51 -5.60
C GLU A 332 15.14 22.41 -4.78
N PHE A 333 15.49 21.98 -3.57
CA PHE A 333 16.64 22.50 -2.86
C PHE A 333 17.87 21.71 -3.32
N PRO A 334 18.99 22.38 -3.67
CA PRO A 334 20.23 21.70 -3.94
C PRO A 334 20.58 20.83 -2.74
N HIS A 335 20.85 19.54 -2.99
CA HIS A 335 21.13 18.51 -2.00
C HIS A 335 22.22 18.94 -1.01
N GLN A 336 21.84 19.62 0.06
CA GLN A 336 22.59 19.52 1.30
C GLN A 336 22.11 18.23 1.97
N PRO A 337 23.03 17.31 2.33
CA PRO A 337 22.66 16.10 3.05
C PRO A 337 21.86 16.52 4.27
N ILE A 338 20.62 16.03 4.37
CA ILE A 338 19.82 16.19 5.56
C ILE A 338 20.56 15.42 6.65
N GLU A 339 21.30 16.14 7.49
CA GLU A 339 21.78 15.62 8.75
C GLU A 339 20.54 15.31 9.59
N MET A 340 20.08 14.06 9.50
CA MET A 340 19.14 13.54 10.46
C MET A 340 19.84 13.54 11.80
N ASP A 341 19.59 14.56 12.61
CA ASP A 341 19.90 14.59 14.04
C ASP A 341 19.14 13.44 14.72
N SER A 342 19.68 12.23 14.59
CA SER A 342 19.29 11.10 15.40
C SER A 342 19.38 11.54 16.85
N LYS A 343 18.25 11.50 17.57
CA LYS A 343 18.16 11.91 18.97
C LYS A 343 19.38 11.37 19.73
N ALA A 344 20.05 12.20 20.53
CA ALA A 344 21.28 11.83 21.25
C ALA A 344 21.18 10.47 22.00
N ARG A 345 19.98 10.11 22.47
CA ARG A 345 19.70 8.79 23.08
C ARG A 345 19.90 7.61 22.13
N SER A 346 19.49 7.73 20.86
CA SER A 346 19.67 6.70 19.83
C SER A 346 21.15 6.48 19.53
N ASN A 347 21.93 7.56 19.43
CA ASN A 347 23.37 7.48 19.21
C ASN A 347 24.09 6.80 20.37
N LYS A 348 23.71 7.11 21.61
CA LYS A 348 24.23 6.40 22.78
C LYS A 348 23.94 4.90 22.76
N ILE A 349 22.75 4.48 22.29
CA ILE A 349 22.38 3.07 22.18
C ILE A 349 23.24 2.37 21.10
N LEU A 350 23.41 2.99 19.94
CA LEU A 350 24.23 2.44 18.86
C LEU A 350 25.72 2.36 19.24
N GLN A 351 26.26 3.40 19.89
CA GLN A 351 27.63 3.39 20.41
C GLN A 351 27.82 2.30 21.46
N LYS A 352 26.85 2.13 22.38
CA LYS A 352 26.91 1.06 23.38
C LYS A 352 26.92 -0.32 22.73
N ALA A 353 26.01 -0.58 21.79
CA ALA A 353 25.95 -1.86 21.07
C ALA A 353 27.23 -2.13 20.26
N LYS A 354 27.80 -1.08 19.66
CA LYS A 354 29.08 -1.14 18.93
C LYS A 354 30.24 -1.52 19.86
N ILE A 355 30.37 -0.85 21.00
CA ILE A 355 31.44 -1.14 21.99
C ILE A 355 31.28 -2.55 22.55
N GLU A 356 30.06 -2.98 22.87
CA GLU A 356 29.78 -4.36 23.33
C GLU A 356 30.24 -5.39 22.29
N ARG A 357 29.98 -5.12 21.01
CA ARG A 357 30.38 -6.01 19.94
C ARG A 357 31.89 -6.01 19.70
N TYR A 358 32.56 -4.87 19.83
CA TYR A 358 34.02 -4.80 19.81
C TYR A 358 34.63 -5.61 20.95
N PHE A 359 34.02 -5.52 22.14
CA PHE A 359 34.45 -6.30 23.30
C PHE A 359 34.29 -7.80 23.06
N ASP A 360 33.18 -8.26 22.46
CA ASP A 360 33.02 -9.67 22.06
C ASP A 360 34.14 -10.13 21.13
N ILE A 361 34.49 -9.33 20.11
CA ILE A 361 35.57 -9.65 19.16
C ILE A 361 36.92 -9.66 19.88
N TYR A 362 37.15 -8.69 20.76
CA TYR A 362 38.35 -8.60 21.59
C TYR A 362 38.52 -9.83 22.48
N GLN A 363 37.44 -10.30 23.11
CA GLN A 363 37.47 -11.53 23.91
C GLN A 363 37.72 -12.77 23.05
N GLN A 364 37.19 -12.83 21.82
CA GLN A 364 37.46 -13.94 20.90
C GLN A 364 38.94 -14.03 20.53
N LEU A 365 39.63 -12.88 20.45
CA LEU A 365 41.09 -12.82 20.24
C LEU A 365 41.91 -13.36 21.42
N SER A 366 41.28 -13.66 22.57
CA SER A 366 41.91 -14.22 23.78
C SER A 366 42.99 -13.32 24.38
N PRO A 367 42.62 -12.17 24.98
CA PRO A 367 43.60 -11.28 25.59
C PRO A 367 44.30 -11.94 26.79
N ASP A 368 45.50 -11.45 27.09
CA ASP A 368 46.33 -11.95 28.19
C ASP A 368 45.68 -11.71 29.56
N SER A 369 46.31 -12.22 30.63
CA SER A 369 45.89 -11.97 32.02
C SER A 369 45.86 -10.48 32.39
N GLN A 370 46.59 -9.63 31.65
CA GLN A 370 46.59 -8.17 31.80
C GLN A 370 45.51 -7.48 30.95
N GLY A 371 44.74 -8.23 30.17
CA GLY A 371 43.73 -7.70 29.28
C GLY A 371 44.30 -6.99 28.04
N GLU A 372 45.51 -7.34 27.61
CA GLU A 372 46.19 -6.84 26.40
C GLU A 372 46.27 -7.94 25.34
N ILE A 373 46.23 -7.58 24.06
CA ILE A 373 46.46 -8.51 22.94
C ILE A 373 47.84 -8.28 22.32
N THR A 374 48.55 -9.38 22.01
CA THR A 374 49.79 -9.41 21.24
C THR A 374 49.59 -10.32 20.04
N TYR A 375 50.34 -10.12 18.96
CA TYR A 375 50.23 -10.96 17.77
C TYR A 375 50.44 -12.46 18.08
N GLU A 376 51.33 -12.76 19.02
CA GLU A 376 51.65 -14.14 19.44
C GLU A 376 50.50 -14.83 20.17
N ASN A 377 49.67 -14.08 20.89
CA ASN A 377 48.61 -14.64 21.74
C ASN A 377 47.24 -14.68 21.06
N ILE A 378 47.13 -14.16 19.83
CA ILE A 378 45.87 -14.11 19.09
C ILE A 378 45.45 -15.50 18.61
N ASN A 379 44.34 -15.99 19.15
CA ASN A 379 43.72 -17.23 18.66
C ASN A 379 42.73 -16.93 17.52
N VAL A 380 43.17 -17.14 16.28
CA VAL A 380 42.37 -16.90 15.06
C VAL A 380 41.19 -17.87 14.93
N GLU A 381 41.24 -19.04 15.56
CA GLU A 381 40.25 -20.11 15.35
C GLU A 381 38.87 -19.77 15.93
N ASN A 382 38.81 -18.91 16.96
CA ASN A 382 37.57 -18.58 17.66
C ASN A 382 36.78 -17.43 17.02
N ILE A 383 37.31 -16.80 15.97
CA ILE A 383 36.71 -15.63 15.32
C ILE A 383 35.78 -16.09 14.19
N GLU A 384 34.62 -15.44 14.05
CA GLU A 384 33.72 -15.66 12.92
C GLU A 384 34.45 -15.37 11.60
N LYS A 385 34.41 -16.29 10.64
CA LYS A 385 35.18 -16.21 9.37
C LYS A 385 34.97 -14.90 8.61
N ASP A 386 33.75 -14.37 8.64
CA ASP A 386 33.40 -13.09 8.00
C ASP A 386 34.07 -11.91 8.71
N VAL A 387 34.08 -11.92 10.04
CA VAL A 387 34.75 -10.90 10.86
C VAL A 387 36.27 -10.97 10.64
N TYR A 388 36.85 -12.18 10.63
CA TYR A 388 38.28 -12.38 10.40
C TYR A 388 38.75 -11.79 9.06
N LYS A 389 38.00 -12.04 7.97
CA LYS A 389 38.32 -11.46 6.65
C LYS A 389 38.41 -9.94 6.68
N ILE A 390 37.54 -9.30 7.47
CA ILE A 390 37.46 -7.84 7.55
C ILE A 390 38.57 -7.28 8.45
N ILE A 391 38.87 -7.92 9.60
CA ILE A 391 39.91 -7.45 10.54
C ILE A 391 41.33 -7.87 10.15
N LYS A 392 41.49 -8.75 9.15
CA LYS A 392 42.79 -9.28 8.71
C LYS A 392 43.84 -8.18 8.45
N PRO A 393 43.55 -7.07 7.74
CA PRO A 393 44.55 -6.02 7.50
C PRO A 393 45.07 -5.40 8.80
N PHE A 394 44.17 -5.20 9.77
CA PHE A 394 44.52 -4.70 11.09
C PHE A 394 45.42 -5.68 11.88
N LEU A 395 45.18 -6.99 11.76
CA LEU A 395 46.04 -8.00 12.42
C LEU A 395 47.43 -8.08 11.78
N GLU A 396 47.55 -7.90 10.46
CA GLU A 396 48.83 -7.83 9.75
C GLU A 396 49.63 -6.57 10.14
N GLU A 397 48.94 -5.44 10.38
CA GLU A 397 49.55 -4.22 10.92
C GLU A 397 50.05 -4.43 12.35
N LEU A 398 49.25 -5.08 13.20
CA LEU A 398 49.63 -5.40 14.58
C LEU A 398 50.87 -6.32 14.63
N GLN A 399 50.96 -7.29 13.71
CA GLN A 399 52.15 -8.13 13.53
C GLN A 399 53.41 -7.31 13.21
N SER A 400 53.26 -6.30 12.36
CA SER A 400 54.39 -5.48 11.90
C SER A 400 54.92 -4.56 13.01
N ILE A 401 54.03 -4.06 13.86
CA ILE A 401 54.37 -3.15 14.95
C ILE A 401 54.84 -3.91 16.20
N ASN A 402 54.37 -5.14 16.39
CA ASN A 402 54.67 -6.02 17.54
C ASN A 402 54.49 -5.32 18.91
N GLN A 403 53.45 -4.51 19.03
CA GLN A 403 53.10 -3.80 20.27
C GLN A 403 51.89 -4.47 20.92
N LYS A 404 51.85 -4.41 22.25
CA LYS A 404 50.69 -4.84 23.04
C LYS A 404 49.57 -3.82 22.89
N LEU A 405 48.35 -4.27 22.64
CA LEU A 405 47.21 -3.40 22.44
C LEU A 405 46.20 -3.59 23.56
N SER A 406 45.84 -2.51 24.24
CA SER A 406 44.75 -2.50 25.21
C SER A 406 43.38 -2.47 24.52
N PHE A 407 42.30 -2.78 25.25
CA PHE A 407 40.94 -2.72 24.68
C PHE A 407 40.55 -1.33 24.15
N GLY A 408 41.02 -0.26 24.80
CA GLY A 408 40.76 1.11 24.35
C GLY A 408 41.39 1.41 22.99
N GLU A 409 42.67 1.09 22.85
CA GLU A 409 43.42 1.26 21.58
C GLU A 409 42.88 0.34 20.47
N PHE A 410 42.40 -0.86 20.84
CA PHE A 410 41.69 -1.75 19.93
C PHE A 410 40.39 -1.10 19.41
N CYS A 411 39.59 -0.47 20.27
CA CYS A 411 38.37 0.22 19.85
C CYS A 411 38.67 1.38 18.87
N GLU A 412 39.72 2.16 19.13
CA GLU A 412 40.13 3.26 18.25
C GLU A 412 40.61 2.75 16.89
N SER A 413 41.40 1.68 16.89
CA SER A 413 41.89 1.03 15.67
C SER A 413 40.76 0.44 14.84
N MET A 414 39.79 -0.23 15.49
CA MET A 414 38.58 -0.74 14.83
C MET A 414 37.69 0.38 14.27
N ASP A 415 37.64 1.54 14.93
CA ASP A 415 36.94 2.71 14.41
C ASP A 415 37.60 3.32 13.18
N ASN A 416 38.93 3.33 13.14
CA ASN A 416 39.66 3.74 11.94
C ASN A 416 39.46 2.75 10.79
N LEU A 417 39.49 1.44 11.08
CA LEU A 417 39.15 0.41 10.09
C LEU A 417 37.72 0.60 9.56
N CYS A 418 36.74 0.82 10.44
CA CYS A 418 35.35 1.06 10.05
C CYS A 418 35.13 2.32 9.20
N LYS A 419 36.05 3.30 9.19
CA LYS A 419 35.98 4.44 8.26
C LYS A 419 36.31 4.04 6.83
N LEU A 420 37.19 3.05 6.65
CA LEU A 420 37.65 2.55 5.34
C LEU A 420 36.71 1.50 4.72
N LEU A 421 35.94 0.80 5.56
CA LEU A 421 35.07 -0.28 5.12
C LEU A 421 33.78 0.19 4.43
N CYS A 422 33.18 -0.68 3.62
CA CYS A 422 31.85 -0.47 3.05
C CYS A 422 30.75 -0.77 4.09
N ASN A 423 29.52 -0.28 3.85
CA ASN A 423 28.43 -0.38 4.82
C ASN A 423 28.04 -1.84 5.15
N THR A 424 28.19 -2.77 4.20
CA THR A 424 27.90 -4.19 4.45
C THR A 424 28.87 -4.78 5.46
N ASP A 425 30.15 -4.44 5.36
CA ASP A 425 31.19 -4.94 6.26
C ASP A 425 31.06 -4.30 7.65
N LYS A 426 30.73 -3.00 7.71
CA LYS A 426 30.43 -2.32 8.98
C LYS A 426 29.29 -3.00 9.73
N ASN A 427 28.26 -3.44 9.03
CA ASN A 427 27.12 -4.14 9.66
C ASN A 427 27.53 -5.51 10.22
N ILE A 428 28.43 -6.23 9.56
CA ILE A 428 28.96 -7.52 10.05
C ILE A 428 29.74 -7.33 11.35
N ILE A 429 30.56 -6.28 11.42
CA ILE A 429 31.31 -5.96 12.64
C ILE A 429 30.37 -5.49 13.74
N THR A 430 29.40 -4.62 13.46
CA THR A 430 28.60 -3.94 14.51
C THR A 430 27.38 -4.72 15.00
N ILE A 431 26.77 -5.56 14.17
CA ILE A 431 25.53 -6.27 14.51
C ILE A 431 25.85 -7.73 14.78
N LYS A 432 25.72 -8.15 16.05
CA LYS A 432 25.81 -9.56 16.41
C LYS A 432 24.68 -10.34 15.74
N LYS A 433 25.01 -11.21 14.80
CA LYS A 433 24.06 -12.23 14.32
C LYS A 433 23.68 -13.06 15.54
N LYS A 434 22.42 -13.00 15.96
CA LYS A 434 21.94 -13.88 17.02
C LYS A 434 22.20 -15.31 16.56
N PRO A 435 22.93 -16.13 17.33
CA PRO A 435 23.18 -17.51 16.94
C PRO A 435 21.82 -18.14 16.66
N ILE A 436 21.64 -18.63 15.44
CA ILE A 436 20.47 -19.43 15.08
C ILE A 436 20.69 -20.74 15.82
N ILE A 437 20.24 -20.81 17.07
CA ILE A 437 20.28 -22.05 17.86
C ILE A 437 19.34 -23.04 17.14
N GLU A 438 19.95 -23.98 16.40
CA GLU A 438 19.25 -25.06 15.69
C GLU A 438 18.85 -26.21 16.63
N GLU A 439 19.41 -26.28 17.84
CA GLU A 439 19.03 -27.24 18.86
C GLU A 439 17.99 -26.64 19.82
N ASN A 440 16.72 -26.82 19.47
CA ASN A 440 15.50 -26.83 20.31
C ASN A 440 14.31 -26.34 19.47
N LYS A 441 13.87 -27.19 18.53
CA LYS A 441 12.60 -27.04 17.83
C LYS A 441 11.37 -27.37 18.70
N SER A 442 11.54 -27.83 19.95
CA SER A 442 10.42 -28.31 20.78
C SER A 442 9.97 -27.37 21.91
N LEU A 443 10.76 -26.38 22.33
CA LEU A 443 10.36 -25.47 23.42
C LEU A 443 10.84 -24.04 23.18
N LYS A 444 10.55 -23.48 22.01
CA LYS A 444 10.68 -22.03 21.83
C LYS A 444 9.56 -21.34 22.59
N LYS A 445 9.96 -20.61 23.64
CA LYS A 445 9.22 -19.54 24.29
C LYS A 445 8.50 -18.73 23.21
N LYS A 446 7.16 -18.82 23.24
CA LYS A 446 6.24 -18.07 22.40
C LYS A 446 6.44 -16.58 22.66
N SER A 447 7.31 -15.93 21.90
CA SER A 447 6.98 -14.59 21.45
C SER A 447 5.65 -14.72 20.73
N LEU A 448 4.62 -14.03 21.20
CA LEU A 448 3.27 -13.99 20.63
C LEU A 448 3.34 -13.63 19.14
N SER A 449 3.57 -14.60 18.26
CA SER A 449 3.16 -14.52 16.87
C SER A 449 1.80 -15.22 16.77
N MET A 450 0.86 -14.46 16.24
CA MET A 450 -0.58 -14.59 16.35
C MET A 450 -1.19 -15.70 15.49
N THR A 451 -0.47 -16.77 15.15
CA THR A 451 -0.92 -17.69 14.09
C THR A 451 -0.57 -19.14 14.38
N SER A 452 -1.32 -19.79 15.28
CA SER A 452 -1.66 -21.22 15.22
C SER A 452 -2.27 -21.66 16.57
N PHE A 453 -3.57 -21.49 16.72
CA PHE A 453 -4.35 -22.32 17.63
C PHE A 453 -5.61 -22.71 16.87
N GLU A 454 -5.65 -23.96 16.43
CA GLU A 454 -6.79 -24.56 15.76
C GLU A 454 -7.92 -24.72 16.77
N GLY A 455 -9.09 -24.13 16.47
CA GLY A 455 -10.36 -24.51 17.09
C GLY A 455 -11.09 -23.47 17.95
N ALA A 456 -10.47 -22.36 18.35
CA ALA A 456 -11.18 -21.32 19.11
C ALA A 456 -11.85 -20.31 18.16
N ASP A 457 -13.14 -20.08 18.36
CA ASP A 457 -13.94 -19.10 17.62
C ASP A 457 -13.29 -17.71 17.75
N MET A 458 -13.12 -17.02 16.62
CA MET A 458 -12.36 -15.76 16.52
C MET A 458 -12.90 -14.69 17.49
N TYR A 459 -14.20 -14.76 17.78
CA TYR A 459 -14.88 -13.92 18.74
C TYR A 459 -14.38 -14.12 20.19
N GLU A 460 -14.21 -15.37 20.61
CA GLU A 460 -13.76 -15.72 21.96
C GLU A 460 -12.33 -15.20 22.20
N ARG A 461 -11.48 -15.32 21.18
CA ARG A 461 -10.12 -14.77 21.17
C ARG A 461 -10.09 -13.25 21.31
N GLN A 462 -10.97 -12.52 20.62
CA GLN A 462 -11.06 -11.06 20.76
C GLN A 462 -11.53 -10.66 22.17
N LEU A 463 -12.42 -11.46 22.76
CA LEU A 463 -12.93 -11.25 24.11
C LEU A 463 -11.82 -11.44 25.15
N GLU A 464 -11.01 -12.49 25.02
CA GLU A 464 -9.83 -12.73 25.85
C GLU A 464 -8.79 -11.60 25.71
N ILE A 465 -8.47 -11.17 24.49
CA ILE A 465 -7.54 -10.05 24.27
C ILE A 465 -8.04 -8.79 24.97
N ARG A 466 -9.35 -8.52 24.92
CA ARG A 466 -9.96 -7.37 25.58
C ARG A 466 -9.86 -7.48 27.09
N GLN A 467 -10.13 -8.65 27.67
CA GLN A 467 -10.01 -8.90 29.10
C GLN A 467 -8.56 -8.76 29.59
N ILE A 468 -7.60 -9.33 28.86
CA ILE A 468 -6.16 -9.20 29.18
C ILE A 468 -5.73 -7.73 29.13
N THR A 469 -6.19 -6.99 28.13
CA THR A 469 -5.87 -5.56 27.99
C THR A 469 -6.46 -4.74 29.14
N GLN A 470 -7.70 -5.04 29.55
CA GLN A 470 -8.34 -4.39 30.70
C GLN A 470 -7.62 -4.70 32.01
N ALA A 471 -7.32 -5.99 32.27
CA ALA A 471 -6.59 -6.40 33.46
C ALA A 471 -5.20 -5.74 33.56
N LYS A 472 -4.49 -5.59 32.43
CA LYS A 472 -3.20 -4.89 32.40
C LYS A 472 -3.34 -3.40 32.71
N LEU A 473 -4.40 -2.76 32.23
CA LEU A 473 -4.71 -1.36 32.53
C LEU A 473 -5.04 -1.17 34.02
N GLU A 474 -5.81 -2.07 34.61
CA GLU A 474 -6.15 -2.05 36.03
C GLU A 474 -4.90 -2.25 36.91
N TYR A 475 -4.05 -3.22 36.57
CA TYR A 475 -2.79 -3.43 37.27
C TYR A 475 -1.89 -2.19 37.24
N GLN A 476 -1.80 -1.51 36.09
CA GLN A 476 -1.02 -0.29 35.97
C GLN A 476 -1.62 0.87 36.77
N LYS A 477 -2.95 1.01 36.80
CA LYS A 477 -3.64 1.99 37.65
C LYS A 477 -3.35 1.73 39.13
N GLN A 478 -3.34 0.47 39.55
CA GLN A 478 -3.06 0.10 40.93
C GLN A 478 -1.62 0.39 41.32
N GLN A 479 -0.64 0.06 40.46
CA GLN A 479 0.74 0.47 40.70
C GLN A 479 0.90 2.00 40.79
N ASN A 480 0.21 2.76 39.94
CA ASN A 480 0.24 4.21 40.02
C ASN A 480 -0.36 4.72 41.32
N TYR A 481 -1.49 4.16 41.75
CA TYR A 481 -2.11 4.48 43.03
C TYR A 481 -1.18 4.17 44.21
N ASP A 482 -0.56 2.98 44.23
CA ASP A 482 0.37 2.59 45.28
C ASP A 482 1.59 3.55 45.32
N ASN A 483 2.14 3.91 44.16
CA ASN A 483 3.22 4.90 44.06
C ASN A 483 2.80 6.30 44.55
N GLU A 484 1.56 6.72 44.26
CA GLU A 484 1.00 7.99 44.72
C GLU A 484 0.80 7.99 46.24
N VAL A 485 0.34 6.88 46.82
CA VAL A 485 0.16 6.71 48.27
C VAL A 485 1.51 6.62 48.98
N GLU A 486 2.48 5.89 48.44
CA GLU A 486 3.85 5.81 48.98
C GLU A 486 4.54 7.18 48.95
N GLY A 487 4.27 8.00 47.92
CA GLY A 487 4.76 9.37 47.81
C GLY A 487 3.97 10.41 48.61
N CYS A 488 2.81 10.04 49.18
CA CYS A 488 1.94 10.99 49.88
C CYS A 488 2.45 11.29 51.29
N THR A 489 3.13 12.43 51.45
CA THR A 489 3.59 12.94 52.75
C THR A 489 2.50 13.63 53.57
N PHE A 490 1.27 13.72 53.03
CA PHE A 490 0.14 14.34 53.70
C PHE A 490 -0.39 13.41 54.80
N ARG A 491 0.05 13.67 56.05
CA ARG A 491 -0.48 13.04 57.25
C ARG A 491 -1.43 14.03 57.94
N PRO A 492 -2.73 14.04 57.62
CA PRO A 492 -3.65 14.97 58.27
C PRO A 492 -3.66 14.68 59.78
N ARG A 493 -3.25 15.67 60.57
CA ARG A 493 -3.40 15.63 62.02
C ARG A 493 -4.87 15.90 62.33
N ILE A 494 -5.65 14.84 62.42
CA ILE A 494 -7.06 14.96 62.82
C ILE A 494 -7.06 15.23 64.32
N THR A 495 -7.35 16.46 64.72
CA THR A 495 -7.62 16.77 66.13
C THR A 495 -8.95 16.13 66.50
N ALA A 496 -8.94 15.19 67.44
CA ALA A 496 -10.16 14.56 67.94
C ALA A 496 -11.14 15.64 68.42
N TYR A 497 -12.32 15.66 67.83
CA TYR A 497 -13.41 16.55 68.21
C TYR A 497 -13.77 16.28 69.68
N ARG A 498 -13.50 17.25 70.56
CA ARG A 498 -14.04 17.24 71.92
C ARG A 498 -15.38 17.97 71.87
N PRO A 499 -16.51 17.29 72.09
CA PRO A 499 -17.78 17.98 72.24
C PRO A 499 -17.66 18.91 73.46
N ASN A 500 -17.85 20.21 73.24
CA ASN A 500 -17.90 21.18 74.31
C ASN A 500 -19.05 20.79 75.25
N GLN A 501 -18.69 20.39 76.47
CA GLN A 501 -19.62 20.41 77.59
C GLN A 501 -19.90 21.89 77.89
N PHE A 502 -20.93 22.43 77.24
CA PHE A 502 -21.56 23.66 77.70
C PHE A 502 -22.38 23.31 78.93
N ASN A 503 -21.86 23.72 80.10
CA ASN A 503 -22.63 23.98 81.31
C ASN A 503 -22.93 25.47 81.40
#